data_AF-A0A1H8BFP4-F1
#
_entry.id   AF-A0A1H8BFP4-F1
#
_cell.length_a   1.000
_cell.length_b   1.000
_cell.length_c   1.000
_cell.angle_alpha   90.00
_cell.angle_beta   90.00
_cell.angle_gamma   90.00
#
_symmetry.space_group_name_H-M   'P 1'
#
loop_
_entity.id
_entity.type
_entity.pdbx_description
1 polymer ?
#
loop_
_entity_poly.entity_id
_entity_poly.type
_entity_poly.pdbx_seq_one_letter_code
_entity_poly.pdbx_strand_id
1 'polypeptide(L)'
;MECEMIGQCEFINHYQNQNKIVINGFINKYCKSKESSNKCIRKRLMSILEINNKIPINMMPNGLCYPGTDKSKWSNEMKKYYFIQNEG
;
A
#
# COMPACT_ATOMS: atom_id res chain seq x y z
N MET A 1 -14.92 -5.19 11.96
CA MET A 1 -14.53 -4.08 11.06
C MET A 1 -13.90 -4.72 9.85
N GLU A 2 -14.60 -4.66 8.72
CA GLU A 2 -14.06 -5.06 7.43
C GLU A 2 -13.16 -3.93 6.90
N CYS A 3 -12.10 -4.28 6.19
CA CYS A 3 -11.21 -3.28 5.62
C CYS A 3 -11.99 -2.47 4.57
N GLU A 4 -12.19 -1.18 4.82
CA GLU A 4 -12.93 -0.26 3.92
C GLU A 4 -12.48 -0.34 2.46
N MET A 5 -11.22 -0.73 2.23
CA MET A 5 -10.57 -0.70 0.93
C MET A 5 -10.17 -2.07 0.38
N ILE A 6 -10.52 -3.19 1.02
CA ILE A 6 -9.99 -4.50 0.58
C ILE A 6 -10.40 -4.85 -0.86
N GLY A 7 -11.67 -4.64 -1.22
CA GLY A 7 -12.15 -4.91 -2.58
C GLY A 7 -11.61 -3.92 -3.63
N GLN A 8 -11.11 -2.77 -3.20
CA GLN A 8 -10.60 -1.71 -4.09
C GLN A 8 -9.06 -1.65 -4.10
N CYS A 9 -8.38 -2.39 -3.21
CA CYS A 9 -6.94 -2.36 -3.10
C CYS A 9 -6.31 -3.24 -4.17
N GLU A 10 -5.83 -2.62 -5.25
CA GLU A 10 -5.19 -3.32 -6.37
C GLU A 10 -4.03 -4.24 -5.93
N PHE A 11 -3.25 -3.85 -4.92
CA PHE A 11 -2.20 -4.69 -4.35
C PHE A 11 -2.76 -6.00 -3.78
N ILE A 12 -3.81 -5.92 -2.96
CA ILE A 12 -4.42 -7.13 -2.37
C ILE A 12 -5.04 -7.96 -3.48
N ASN A 13 -5.81 -7.34 -4.37
CA ASN A 13 -6.50 -8.03 -5.46
C ASN A 13 -5.53 -8.81 -6.36
N HIS A 14 -4.35 -8.25 -6.63
CA HIS A 14 -3.33 -8.88 -7.47
C HIS A 14 -2.56 -9.99 -6.77
N TYR A 15 -2.11 -9.76 -5.53
CA TYR A 15 -1.19 -10.67 -4.84
C TYR A 15 -1.87 -11.68 -3.91
N GLN A 16 -3.18 -11.55 -3.64
CA GLN A 16 -3.93 -12.44 -2.74
C GLN A 16 -3.80 -13.92 -3.09
N ASN A 17 -3.69 -14.25 -4.37
CA ASN A 17 -3.55 -15.64 -4.84
C ASN A 17 -2.10 -16.11 -4.93
N GLN A 18 -1.14 -15.18 -4.99
CA GLN A 18 0.28 -15.51 -5.12
C GLN A 18 0.95 -15.73 -3.77
N ASN A 19 0.58 -14.94 -2.75
CA ASN A 19 1.19 -15.04 -1.43
C ASN A 19 0.18 -14.76 -0.31
N LYS A 20 -0.74 -15.71 -0.11
CA LYS A 20 -1.83 -15.61 0.89
C LYS A 20 -1.34 -15.25 2.29
N ILE A 21 -0.20 -15.80 2.72
CA ILE A 21 0.35 -15.55 4.06
C ILE A 21 0.74 -14.07 4.21
N VAL A 22 1.52 -13.54 3.27
CA VAL A 22 1.95 -12.14 3.29
C VAL A 22 0.75 -11.20 3.20
N ILE A 23 -0.21 -11.50 2.34
CA ILE A 23 -1.41 -10.68 2.18
C ILE A 23 -2.29 -10.69 3.43
N ASN A 24 -2.51 -11.85 4.04
CA ASN A 24 -3.22 -11.93 5.33
C ASN A 24 -2.47 -11.18 6.44
N GLY A 25 -1.13 -11.22 6.45
CA GLY A 25 -0.32 -10.41 7.36
C GLY A 25 -0.58 -8.91 7.19
N PHE A 26 -0.64 -8.44 5.95
CA PHE A 26 -0.97 -7.04 5.65
C PHE A 26 -2.39 -6.66 6.02
N ILE A 27 -3.38 -7.49 5.69
CA ILE A 27 -4.78 -7.27 6.09
C ILE A 27 -4.86 -7.19 7.62
N ASN A 28 -4.26 -8.14 8.33
CA ASN A 28 -4.27 -8.14 9.78
C ASN A 28 -3.59 -6.92 10.40
N LYS A 29 -2.52 -6.41 9.77
CA LYS A 29 -1.78 -5.26 10.27
C LYS A 29 -2.49 -3.92 10.01
N TYR A 30 -3.10 -3.78 8.84
CA TYR A 30 -3.58 -2.48 8.35
C TYR A 30 -5.11 -2.37 8.24
N CYS A 31 -5.88 -3.45 8.35
CA CYS A 31 -7.33 -3.41 8.16
C CYS A 31 -8.15 -3.63 9.45
N LYS A 32 -7.53 -4.04 10.56
CA LYS A 32 -8.27 -4.41 11.79
C LYS A 32 -8.86 -3.24 12.56
N SER A 33 -8.30 -2.05 12.43
CA SER A 33 -8.77 -0.85 13.13
C SER A 33 -8.58 0.41 12.28
N LYS A 34 -9.33 1.48 12.60
CA LYS A 34 -9.14 2.79 11.98
C LYS A 34 -7.71 3.30 12.17
N GLU A 35 -7.16 3.10 13.37
CA GLU A 35 -5.76 3.45 13.69
C GLU A 35 -4.77 2.68 12.80
N SER A 36 -4.93 1.36 12.66
CA SER A 36 -4.14 0.52 11.76
C SER A 36 -4.29 0.94 10.30
N SER A 37 -5.50 1.29 9.88
CA SER A 37 -5.79 1.75 8.51
C SER A 37 -5.07 3.05 8.17
N ASN A 38 -4.98 3.97 9.14
CA ASN A 38 -4.25 5.22 8.97
C ASN A 38 -2.72 5.02 8.84
N LYS A 39 -2.20 3.88 9.28
CA LYS A 39 -0.77 3.50 9.11
C LYS A 39 -0.49 2.92 7.72
N CYS A 40 -1.50 2.66 6.89
CA CYS A 40 -1.31 2.16 5.52
C CYS A 40 -0.79 3.27 4.59
N ILE A 41 0.45 3.13 4.11
CA ILE A 41 1.08 4.13 3.25
C ILE A 41 0.35 4.28 1.92
N ARG A 42 -0.16 3.18 1.35
CA ARG A 42 -0.99 3.22 0.13
C ARG A 42 -2.21 4.12 0.33
N LYS A 43 -2.92 4.00 1.47
CA LYS A 43 -4.10 4.81 1.81
C LYS A 43 -3.73 6.29 1.97
N ARG A 44 -2.62 6.55 2.67
CA ARG A 44 -2.13 7.92 2.90
C ARG A 44 -1.74 8.60 1.58
N LEU A 45 -1.08 7.90 0.67
CA LEU A 45 -0.72 8.43 -0.65
C LEU A 45 -1.95 8.71 -1.52
N MET A 46 -2.96 7.83 -1.51
CA MET A 46 -4.22 8.09 -2.22
C MET A 46 -4.88 9.37 -1.72
N SER A 47 -4.87 9.59 -0.41
CA SER A 47 -5.45 10.80 0.20
C SER A 47 -4.64 12.06 -0.09
N ILE A 48 -3.30 12.00 -0.04
CA ILE A 48 -2.43 13.18 -0.22
C ILE A 48 -2.35 13.62 -1.68
N LEU A 49 -2.24 12.64 -2.58
CA LEU A 49 -2.05 12.91 -4.00
C LEU A 49 -3.38 13.01 -4.75
N GLU A 50 -4.52 12.89 -4.04
CA GLU A 50 -5.87 12.86 -4.62
C GLU A 50 -6.01 11.84 -5.78
N ILE A 51 -5.21 10.78 -5.70
CA ILE A 51 -5.15 9.73 -6.72
C ILE A 51 -6.06 8.59 -6.33
N ASN A 52 -7.19 8.48 -7.02
CA ASN A 52 -8.02 7.28 -6.94
C ASN A 52 -7.31 6.11 -7.62
N ASN A 53 -6.90 5.12 -6.83
CA ASN A 53 -6.35 3.83 -7.27
C ASN A 53 -5.10 3.86 -8.16
N LYS A 54 -4.43 5.00 -8.37
CA LYS A 54 -3.19 5.05 -9.18
C LYS A 54 -1.93 4.63 -8.41
N ILE A 55 -2.07 4.00 -7.24
CA ILE A 55 -0.91 3.54 -6.47
C ILE A 55 -0.33 2.31 -7.17
N PRO A 56 0.95 2.34 -7.59
CA PRO A 56 1.61 1.22 -8.25
C PRO A 56 1.35 -0.08 -7.53
N ILE A 57 0.98 -1.09 -8.31
CA ILE A 57 0.60 -2.40 -7.80
C ILE A 57 1.70 -3.04 -6.98
N ASN A 58 2.97 -2.71 -7.24
CA ASN A 58 4.11 -3.26 -6.54
C ASN A 58 4.50 -2.50 -5.26
N MET A 59 3.74 -1.49 -4.85
CA MET A 59 3.93 -0.84 -3.54
C MET A 59 3.15 -1.59 -2.47
N MET A 60 3.83 -2.12 -1.46
CA MET A 60 3.21 -2.78 -0.32
C MET A 60 2.54 -1.77 0.64
N PRO A 61 1.61 -2.20 1.51
CA PRO A 61 0.95 -1.33 2.49
C PRO A 61 1.89 -0.59 3.47
N ASN A 62 3.10 -1.09 3.67
CA ASN A 62 4.15 -0.43 4.45
C ASN A 62 4.97 0.59 3.64
N GLY A 63 4.68 0.78 2.35
CA GLY A 63 5.39 1.71 1.48
C GLY A 63 6.64 1.14 0.81
N LEU A 64 7.03 -0.11 1.08
CA LEU A 64 8.16 -0.76 0.41
C LEU A 64 7.74 -1.38 -0.92
N CYS A 65 8.72 -1.69 -1.78
CA CYS A 65 8.49 -2.47 -3.00
C CYS A 65 8.18 -3.93 -2.66
N TYR A 66 7.27 -4.54 -3.41
CA TYR A 66 7.07 -5.98 -3.37
C TYR A 66 8.39 -6.69 -3.76
N PRO A 67 8.74 -7.82 -3.12
CA PRO A 67 10.00 -8.51 -3.40
C PRO A 67 10.21 -8.79 -4.89
N GLY A 68 11.44 -8.54 -5.38
CA GLY A 68 11.78 -8.69 -6.79
C GLY A 68 11.31 -7.56 -7.70
N THR A 69 10.78 -6.46 -7.14
CA THR A 69 10.37 -5.27 -7.89
C THR A 69 11.09 -4.01 -7.40
N ASP A 70 10.94 -2.89 -8.13
CA ASP A 70 11.58 -1.62 -7.82
C ASP A 70 10.61 -0.42 -7.96
N LYS A 71 11.13 0.79 -7.75
CA LYS A 71 10.34 2.03 -7.81
C LYS A 71 10.20 2.58 -9.24
N SER A 72 10.60 1.86 -10.29
CA SER A 72 10.61 2.38 -11.68
C SER A 72 9.23 2.90 -12.12
N LYS A 73 8.17 2.18 -11.73
CA LYS A 73 6.76 2.51 -12.05
C LYS A 73 6.11 3.55 -11.12
N TRP A 74 6.83 4.05 -10.11
CA TRP A 74 6.27 5.00 -9.16
C TRP A 74 6.39 6.43 -9.69
N SER A 75 5.36 7.26 -9.47
CA SER A 75 5.43 8.68 -9.81
C SER A 75 6.53 9.38 -9.00
N ASN A 76 7.03 10.50 -9.52
CA ASN A 76 8.04 11.28 -8.81
C ASN A 76 7.53 11.80 -7.46
N GLU A 77 6.23 12.13 -7.34
CA GLU A 77 5.65 12.56 -6.07
C GLU A 77 5.64 11.42 -5.04
N MET A 78 5.31 10.20 -5.47
CA MET A 78 5.35 9.03 -4.59
C MET A 78 6.77 8.72 -4.12
N LYS A 79 7.76 8.82 -5.01
CA LYS A 79 9.18 8.64 -4.67
C LYS A 79 9.64 9.69 -3.65
N LYS A 80 9.25 10.96 -3.86
CA LYS A 80 9.56 12.07 -2.94
C LYS A 80 8.93 11.84 -1.57
N TYR A 81 7.67 11.39 -1.54
CA TYR A 81 6.98 11.08 -0.29
C TYR A 81 7.62 9.91 0.47
N TYR A 82 7.99 8.85 -0.24
CA TYR A 82 8.70 7.71 0.33
C TYR A 82 10.01 8.15 1.02
N PHE A 83 10.80 8.99 0.34
CA PHE A 83 12.08 9.48 0.84
C PHE A 83 11.91 10.22 2.18
N ILE A 84 10.93 11.13 2.26
CA ILE A 84 10.63 11.91 3.47
C ILE A 84 10.20 11.02 4.66
N GLN A 85 9.56 9.88 4.42
CA GLN A 85 9.02 9.03 5.49
C GLN A 85 9.98 7.94 5.99
N ASN A 86 11.02 7.59 5.22
CA ASN A 86 11.85 6.41 5.50
C ASN A 86 13.35 6.67 5.55
N GLU A 87 13.82 7.81 5.03
CA GLU A 87 15.25 8.16 4.96
C GLU A 87 15.53 9.59 5.47
N GLY A 88 14.51 10.29 5.96
CA GLY A 88 14.59 11.64 6.53
C GLY A 88 14.54 11.64 8.05
#